data_AF-A0A397EZU3-F1
#
_entry.id   AF-A0A397EZU3-F1
#
_cell.length_a   1.000
_cell.length_b   1.000
_cell.length_c   1.000
_cell.angle_alpha   90.00
_cell.angle_beta   90.00
_cell.angle_gamma   90.00
#
_symmetry.space_group_name_H-M   'P 1'
#
loop_
_entity.id
_entity.type
_entity.pdbx_description
1 polymer ?
#
loop_
_entity_poly.entity_id
_entity_poly.type
_entity_poly.pdbx_seq_one_letter_code
_entity_poly.pdbx_strand_id
1 'polypeptide(L)'
;MGPRHGKELPVKGPVLSAEFLSTPTILHTDGLLSPTINTLGKCMTLRFDIHGNSAYEEVTRNDILTTIRIAATSVACETVHMRDIRKLDKMFSTSNEPSITVRQQAILVNCDPVRAVIMRDSCFVFLPDGADSLIAHLKSNFKLHIADATAFEFAYNHTI
;
A
#
# COMPACT_ATOMS: atom_id res chain seq x y z
N MET A 1 -64.49 -5.83 29.81
CA MET A 1 -63.74 -6.93 29.16
C MET A 1 -62.30 -6.46 29.02
N GLY A 2 -61.37 -7.05 29.79
CA GLY A 2 -59.96 -6.62 29.88
C GLY A 2 -59.06 -7.10 28.72
N PRO A 3 -57.76 -7.33 28.95
CA PRO A 3 -56.69 -6.30 28.91
C PRO A 3 -55.56 -6.70 27.92
N ARG A 4 -54.63 -5.80 27.56
CA ARG A 4 -53.36 -6.21 26.93
C ARG A 4 -52.13 -5.62 27.63
N HIS A 5 -51.31 -6.56 28.07
CA HIS A 5 -50.09 -6.46 28.85
C HIS A 5 -48.96 -5.74 28.12
N GLY A 6 -48.16 -5.00 28.89
CA GLY A 6 -46.87 -4.47 28.46
C GLY A 6 -45.81 -5.55 28.29
N LYS A 7 -44.75 -5.21 27.56
CA LYS A 7 -43.49 -5.94 27.51
C LYS A 7 -42.34 -4.94 27.54
N GLU A 8 -41.59 -4.95 28.64
CA GLU A 8 -40.31 -4.27 28.81
C GLU A 8 -39.28 -4.77 27.79
N LEU A 9 -38.47 -3.84 27.28
CA LEU A 9 -37.23 -4.10 26.54
C LEU A 9 -36.06 -3.98 27.52
N PRO A 10 -35.16 -4.98 27.65
CA PRO A 10 -34.00 -4.84 28.52
C PRO A 10 -32.84 -4.09 27.82
N VAL A 11 -32.17 -3.24 28.57
CA VAL A 11 -31.03 -2.39 28.16
C VAL A 11 -29.68 -3.05 28.56
N LYS A 12 -28.77 -3.12 27.57
CA LYS A 12 -27.29 -3.21 27.53
C LYS A 12 -26.47 -3.86 28.68
N GLY A 13 -25.50 -4.69 28.28
CA GLY A 13 -24.20 -4.91 28.94
C GLY A 13 -23.13 -5.41 27.94
N PRO A 14 -21.83 -5.07 28.09
CA PRO A 14 -20.80 -5.27 27.08
C PRO A 14 -20.22 -6.70 27.06
N VAL A 15 -19.88 -7.19 25.87
CA VAL A 15 -19.20 -8.48 25.66
C VAL A 15 -17.70 -8.31 25.93
N LEU A 16 -17.20 -8.95 26.99
CA LEU A 16 -15.78 -9.02 27.32
C LEU A 16 -15.08 -10.05 26.43
N SER A 17 -13.98 -9.65 25.80
CA SER A 17 -13.12 -10.46 24.95
C SER A 17 -12.06 -11.21 25.76
N ALA A 18 -11.96 -12.51 25.55
CA ALA A 18 -10.76 -13.37 25.68
C ALA A 18 -11.16 -14.67 24.94
N GLU A 19 -10.36 -15.31 24.10
CA GLU A 19 -8.97 -15.69 24.24
C GLU A 19 -8.33 -15.79 22.84
N PHE A 20 -7.21 -15.10 22.61
CA PHE A 20 -6.34 -15.37 21.45
C PHE A 20 -5.08 -16.06 21.96
N LEU A 21 -5.14 -17.38 22.02
CA LEU A 21 -3.98 -18.25 22.15
C LEU A 21 -3.76 -18.88 20.77
N SER A 22 -2.72 -18.44 20.07
CA SER A 22 -2.01 -19.24 19.07
C SER A 22 -0.69 -18.56 18.73
N THR A 23 0.38 -18.94 19.43
CA THR A 23 1.68 -19.07 18.78
C THR A 23 1.61 -20.28 17.84
N PRO A 24 2.32 -20.23 16.69
CA PRO A 24 3.63 -20.84 16.72
C PRO A 24 4.71 -20.01 16.02
N THR A 25 5.85 -19.94 16.68
CA THR A 25 7.15 -19.71 16.06
C THR A 25 7.45 -20.87 15.10
N ILE A 26 7.66 -20.59 13.82
CA ILE A 26 8.44 -21.47 12.93
C ILE A 26 9.44 -20.61 12.17
N LEU A 27 10.71 -20.82 12.50
CA LEU A 27 11.88 -20.42 11.74
C LEU A 27 11.90 -21.20 10.41
N HIS A 28 12.23 -20.58 9.27
CA HIS A 28 13.14 -21.22 8.32
C HIS A 28 13.69 -20.27 7.24
N THR A 29 14.98 -20.45 7.02
CA THR A 29 15.84 -20.03 5.91
C THR A 29 15.42 -20.66 4.57
N ASP A 30 15.73 -19.93 3.50
CA ASP A 30 15.75 -20.33 2.08
C ASP A 30 14.41 -20.62 1.38
N GLY A 31 13.97 -19.61 0.62
CA GLY A 31 13.49 -19.79 -0.76
C GLY A 31 12.20 -20.57 -0.95
N LEU A 32 11.06 -20.03 -0.48
CA LEU A 32 9.73 -20.28 -1.03
C LEU A 32 8.79 -19.18 -0.51
N LEU A 33 8.15 -18.43 -1.41
CA LEU A 33 7.18 -17.41 -1.05
C LEU A 33 6.01 -18.07 -0.32
N SER A 34 5.89 -17.79 0.97
CA SER A 34 4.75 -18.22 1.77
C SER A 34 3.46 -17.53 1.27
N PRO A 35 2.31 -18.24 1.23
CA PRO A 35 1.04 -17.63 0.91
C PRO A 35 0.80 -16.47 1.89
N THR A 36 0.57 -15.27 1.36
CA THR A 36 0.52 -14.03 2.14
C THR A 36 -0.75 -14.03 2.97
N ILE A 37 -0.66 -14.55 4.19
CA ILE A 37 -1.72 -14.40 5.19
C ILE A 37 -1.63 -12.96 5.65
N ASN A 38 -2.57 -12.11 5.21
CA ASN A 38 -2.72 -10.72 5.65
C ASN A 38 -3.07 -10.69 7.14
N THR A 39 -2.09 -10.94 8.00
CA THR A 39 -2.25 -10.83 9.44
C THR A 39 -2.27 -9.35 9.79
N LEU A 40 -3.45 -8.87 10.19
CA LEU A 40 -3.68 -7.52 10.72
C LEU A 40 -3.45 -6.34 9.75
N GLY A 41 -3.82 -6.48 8.47
CA GLY A 41 -3.88 -5.34 7.54
C GLY A 41 -2.51 -4.85 7.02
N LYS A 42 -1.47 -5.64 7.22
CA LYS A 42 -0.18 -5.52 6.52
C LYS A 42 -0.30 -6.05 5.11
N CYS A 43 0.42 -5.42 4.19
CA CYS A 43 0.59 -5.88 2.82
C CYS A 43 2.08 -6.05 2.52
N MET A 44 2.41 -7.06 1.73
CA MET A 44 3.76 -7.22 1.21
C MET A 44 4.00 -6.21 0.09
N THR A 45 5.08 -5.45 0.20
CA THR A 45 5.51 -4.49 -0.81
C THR A 45 6.93 -4.78 -1.25
N LEU A 46 7.24 -4.41 -2.49
CA LEU A 46 8.60 -4.32 -2.99
C LEU A 46 9.01 -2.85 -2.98
N ARG A 47 9.91 -2.48 -2.07
CA ARG A 47 10.47 -1.13 -1.98
C ARG A 47 11.69 -1.02 -2.88
N PHE A 48 11.74 0.01 -3.71
CA PHE A 48 12.91 0.43 -4.46
C PHE A 48 13.50 1.71 -3.87
N ASP A 49 14.83 1.82 -3.83
CA ASP A 49 15.53 3.06 -3.54
C ASP A 49 16.05 3.76 -4.82
N ILE A 50 16.66 4.93 -4.65
CA ILE A 50 17.25 5.71 -5.75
C ILE A 50 18.42 5.01 -6.47
N HIS A 51 18.99 3.96 -5.89
CA HIS A 51 20.09 3.19 -6.45
C HIS A 51 19.60 1.91 -7.14
N GLY A 52 18.29 1.64 -7.12
CA GLY A 52 17.70 0.46 -7.75
C GLY A 52 17.82 -0.80 -6.94
N ASN A 53 18.23 -0.67 -5.69
CA ASN A 53 18.14 -1.77 -4.75
C ASN A 53 16.67 -1.98 -4.40
N SER A 54 16.30 -3.24 -4.28
CA SER A 54 14.94 -3.66 -3.97
C SER A 54 14.90 -4.49 -2.70
N ALA A 55 13.97 -4.20 -1.79
CA ALA A 55 13.74 -4.97 -0.57
C ALA A 55 12.26 -5.32 -0.42
N TYR A 56 11.97 -6.51 0.12
CA TYR A 56 10.62 -6.88 0.52
C TYR A 56 10.32 -6.27 1.89
N GLU A 57 9.21 -5.57 1.99
CA GLU A 57 8.78 -4.92 3.22
C GLU A 57 7.29 -5.17 3.47
N GLU A 58 6.98 -5.68 4.67
CA GLU A 58 5.62 -5.69 5.17
C GLU A 58 5.27 -4.31 5.73
N VAL A 59 4.29 -3.65 5.11
CA VAL A 59 3.88 -2.31 5.51
C VAL A 59 2.37 -2.25 5.69
N THR A 60 1.92 -1.45 6.66
CA THR A 60 0.52 -1.06 6.75
C THR A 60 0.27 0.20 5.93
N ARG A 61 -1.00 0.45 5.62
CA ARG A 61 -1.41 1.71 4.98
C ARG A 61 -1.06 2.94 5.83
N ASN A 62 -1.08 2.79 7.15
CA ASN A 62 -0.72 3.87 8.07
C ASN A 62 0.79 4.15 8.05
N ASP A 63 1.62 3.12 7.90
CA ASP A 63 3.07 3.29 7.77
C ASP A 63 3.39 4.09 6.52
N ILE A 64 2.81 3.73 5.37
CA ILE A 64 2.98 4.46 4.12
C ILE A 64 2.53 5.92 4.26
N LEU A 65 1.34 6.15 4.81
CA LEU A 65 0.82 7.51 5.02
C LEU A 65 1.75 8.33 5.92
N THR A 66 2.29 7.70 6.98
CA THR A 66 3.22 8.33 7.91
C THR A 66 4.54 8.67 7.21
N THR A 67 5.10 7.73 6.45
CA THR A 67 6.32 7.93 5.65
C THR A 67 6.18 9.12 4.69
N ILE A 68 5.07 9.21 3.96
CA ILE A 68 4.83 10.33 3.05
C ILE A 68 4.73 11.65 3.83
N ARG A 69 4.03 11.66 4.96
CA ARG A 69 3.85 12.86 5.79
C ARG A 69 5.17 13.33 6.40
N ILE A 70 6.03 12.42 6.83
CA ILE A 70 7.37 12.76 7.34
C ILE A 70 8.21 13.39 6.22
N ALA A 71 8.11 12.88 4.99
CA ALA A 71 8.81 13.44 3.84
C ALA A 71 8.25 14.80 3.38
N ALA A 72 6.99 15.12 3.71
CA ALA A 72 6.31 16.36 3.33
C ALA A 72 6.80 17.56 4.14
N THR A 73 7.85 18.22 3.62
CA THR A 73 8.18 19.61 3.96
C THR A 73 7.24 20.54 3.18
N SER A 74 6.56 21.43 3.92
CA SER A 74 5.51 22.37 3.48
C SER A 74 5.67 22.90 2.04
N VAL A 75 4.80 22.45 1.11
CA VAL A 75 4.59 23.03 -0.23
C VAL A 75 3.12 22.87 -0.63
N ALA A 76 2.65 23.74 -1.53
CA ALA A 76 1.26 24.03 -1.89
C ALA A 76 0.46 22.92 -2.62
N CYS A 77 0.82 21.64 -2.45
CA CYS A 77 0.05 20.51 -3.00
C CYS A 77 -0.81 19.87 -1.90
N GLU A 78 -1.95 19.27 -2.28
CA GLU A 78 -2.78 18.54 -1.33
C GLU A 78 -2.01 17.37 -0.71
N THR A 79 -2.10 17.26 0.62
CA THR A 79 -1.48 16.17 1.38
C THR A 79 -2.14 14.84 1.03
N VAL A 80 -1.39 13.74 1.18
CA VAL A 80 -1.96 12.41 1.00
C VAL A 80 -2.95 12.11 2.13
N HIS A 81 -4.11 11.58 1.75
CA HIS A 81 -5.16 11.15 2.67
C HIS A 81 -5.29 9.62 2.68
N MET A 82 -5.84 9.06 3.75
CA MET A 82 -6.06 7.61 3.87
C MET A 82 -6.95 7.06 2.74
N ARG A 83 -7.89 7.87 2.23
CA ARG A 83 -8.73 7.50 1.08
C ARG A 83 -7.93 7.25 -0.20
N ASP A 84 -6.81 7.97 -0.37
CA ASP A 84 -5.97 7.84 -1.56
C ASP A 84 -5.21 6.50 -1.50
N ILE A 85 -4.65 6.17 -0.33
CA ILE A 85 -3.96 4.88 -0.09
C ILE A 85 -4.94 3.70 -0.21
N ARG A 86 -6.18 3.85 0.26
CA ARG A 86 -7.19 2.79 0.16
C ARG A 86 -7.55 2.45 -1.29
N LYS A 87 -7.44 3.38 -2.24
CA LYS A 87 -7.65 3.07 -3.68
C LYS A 87 -6.60 2.12 -4.24
N LEU A 88 -5.41 2.08 -3.65
CA LEU A 88 -4.36 1.14 -4.06
C LEU A 88 -4.66 -0.28 -3.58
N ASP A 89 -5.58 -0.45 -2.64
CA ASP A 89 -5.94 -1.75 -2.10
C ASP A 89 -7.06 -2.43 -2.89
N LYS A 90 -6.82 -3.66 -3.34
CA LYS A 90 -7.79 -4.46 -4.08
C LYS A 90 -9.08 -4.72 -3.29
N MET A 91 -9.02 -4.80 -1.96
CA MET A 91 -10.20 -5.03 -1.11
C MET A 91 -11.11 -3.79 -1.00
N PHE A 92 -10.61 -2.60 -1.31
CA PHE A 92 -11.35 -1.34 -1.18
C PHE A 92 -11.66 -0.65 -2.51
N SER A 93 -11.11 -1.17 -3.61
CA SER A 93 -11.36 -0.66 -4.97
C SER A 93 -12.45 -1.46 -5.66
N THR A 94 -13.66 -0.92 -5.67
CA THR A 94 -14.84 -1.57 -6.27
C THR A 94 -14.78 -1.69 -7.79
N SER A 95 -13.99 -0.85 -8.49
CA SER A 95 -13.90 -0.85 -9.97
C SER A 95 -12.51 -1.18 -10.54
N ASN A 96 -11.44 -1.24 -9.72
CA ASN A 96 -10.04 -1.32 -10.20
C ASN A 96 -9.69 -0.35 -11.33
N GLU A 97 -10.40 0.78 -11.41
CA GLU A 97 -10.22 1.74 -12.50
C GLU A 97 -8.81 2.34 -12.46
N PRO A 98 -8.10 2.36 -13.61
CA PRO A 98 -6.75 2.87 -13.67
C PRO A 98 -6.74 4.36 -13.29
N SER A 99 -5.85 4.74 -12.37
CA SER A 99 -5.73 6.13 -11.94
C SER A 99 -4.31 6.48 -11.52
N ILE A 100 -3.95 7.74 -11.78
CA ILE A 100 -2.72 8.36 -11.30
C ILE A 100 -3.15 9.57 -10.46
N THR A 101 -2.77 9.59 -9.19
CA THR A 101 -3.06 10.70 -8.28
C THR A 101 -1.76 11.34 -7.85
N VAL A 102 -1.59 12.62 -8.17
CA VAL A 102 -0.43 13.41 -7.73
C VAL A 102 -0.77 14.13 -6.44
N ARG A 103 0.05 13.94 -5.42
CA ARG A 103 -0.06 14.55 -4.09
C ARG A 103 1.29 15.11 -3.66
N GLN A 104 1.29 15.88 -2.58
CA GLN A 104 2.53 16.35 -2.00
C GLN A 104 3.44 15.16 -1.62
N GLN A 105 4.66 15.13 -2.17
CA GLN A 105 5.69 14.10 -1.95
C GLN A 105 5.35 12.68 -2.42
N ALA A 106 4.22 12.47 -3.10
CA ALA A 106 3.84 11.14 -3.55
C ALA A 106 3.00 11.16 -4.82
N ILE A 107 3.31 10.25 -5.74
CA ILE A 107 2.47 9.88 -6.87
C ILE A 107 1.91 8.49 -6.57
N LEU A 108 0.58 8.38 -6.52
CA LEU A 108 -0.11 7.12 -6.32
C LEU A 108 -0.57 6.59 -7.66
N VAL A 109 -0.18 5.37 -7.99
CA VAL A 109 -0.52 4.70 -9.25
C VAL A 109 -1.37 3.48 -8.93
N ASN A 110 -2.60 3.44 -9.45
CA ASN A 110 -3.45 2.27 -9.45
C ASN A 110 -3.62 1.82 -10.91
N CYS A 111 -2.98 0.75 -11.33
CA CYS A 111 -3.18 0.18 -12.66
C CYS A 111 -2.83 -1.30 -12.61
N ASP A 112 -3.80 -2.20 -12.77
CA ASP A 112 -3.52 -3.64 -12.68
C ASP A 112 -2.43 -4.08 -13.70
N PRO A 113 -1.37 -4.79 -13.29
CA PRO A 113 -1.12 -5.40 -11.98
C PRO A 113 -0.33 -4.51 -10.97
N VAL A 114 0.08 -3.31 -11.36
CA VAL A 114 0.90 -2.37 -10.57
C VAL A 114 0.04 -1.44 -9.72
N ARG A 115 0.13 -1.61 -8.40
CA ARG A 115 -0.33 -0.63 -7.42
C ARG A 115 0.91 -0.08 -6.73
N ALA A 116 1.12 1.22 -6.77
CA ALA A 116 2.36 1.80 -6.27
C ALA A 116 2.19 3.18 -5.62
N VAL A 117 3.09 3.47 -4.69
CA VAL A 117 3.35 4.81 -4.15
C VAL A 117 4.78 5.19 -4.51
N ILE A 118 4.92 6.20 -5.35
CA ILE A 118 6.20 6.71 -5.81
C ILE A 118 6.49 7.99 -5.02
N MET A 119 7.56 7.99 -4.24
CA MET A 119 8.07 9.14 -3.51
C MET A 119 9.37 9.63 -4.17
N ARG A 120 9.99 10.69 -3.62
CA ARG A 120 11.26 11.21 -4.13
C ARG A 120 12.39 10.17 -4.07
N ASP A 121 12.56 9.56 -2.91
CA ASP A 121 13.74 8.73 -2.62
C ASP A 121 13.42 7.24 -2.55
N SER A 122 12.15 6.88 -2.77
CA SER A 122 11.69 5.50 -2.71
C SER A 122 10.41 5.26 -3.50
N CYS A 123 10.21 4.02 -3.92
CA CYS A 123 8.97 3.57 -4.54
C CYS A 123 8.50 2.29 -3.87
N PHE A 124 7.24 2.25 -3.45
CA PHE A 124 6.60 1.08 -2.86
C PHE A 124 5.62 0.49 -3.86
N VAL A 125 5.86 -0.75 -4.30
CA VAL A 125 4.92 -1.49 -5.15
C VAL A 125 4.22 -2.55 -4.32
N PHE A 126 2.90 -2.52 -4.24
CA PHE A 126 2.10 -3.55 -3.59
C PHE A 126 2.08 -4.80 -4.46
N LEU A 127 2.50 -5.93 -3.88
CA LEU A 127 2.61 -7.19 -4.62
C LEU A 127 1.29 -7.97 -4.59
N PRO A 128 0.72 -8.33 -5.75
CA PRO A 128 -0.36 -9.30 -5.80
C PRO A 128 0.16 -10.72 -5.52
N ASP A 129 -0.76 -11.64 -5.22
CA ASP A 129 -0.42 -13.06 -5.13
C ASP A 129 0.13 -13.57 -6.49
N GLY A 130 1.23 -14.31 -6.46
CA GLY A 130 1.86 -14.85 -7.68
C GLY A 130 2.60 -13.82 -8.54
N ALA A 131 3.11 -12.73 -7.94
CA ALA A 131 3.76 -11.63 -8.64
C ALA A 131 5.19 -11.89 -9.18
N ASP A 132 5.66 -13.14 -9.29
CA ASP A 132 7.06 -13.45 -9.60
C ASP A 132 7.54 -12.81 -10.91
N SER A 133 6.74 -12.88 -11.97
CA SER A 133 7.05 -12.27 -13.26
C SER A 133 7.06 -10.74 -13.18
N LEU A 134 6.12 -10.16 -12.44
CA LEU A 134 6.06 -8.72 -12.19
C LEU A 134 7.30 -8.26 -11.40
N ILE A 135 7.70 -8.98 -10.36
CA ILE A 135 8.88 -8.69 -9.55
C ILE A 135 10.14 -8.71 -10.41
N ALA A 136 10.30 -9.75 -11.23
CA ALA A 136 11.45 -9.87 -12.13
C ALA A 136 11.51 -8.70 -13.13
N HIS A 137 10.37 -8.35 -13.74
CA HIS A 137 10.28 -7.20 -14.64
C HIS A 137 10.57 -5.88 -13.94
N LEU A 138 10.01 -5.64 -12.76
CA LEU A 138 10.24 -4.41 -12.01
C LEU A 138 11.72 -4.27 -11.62
N LYS A 139 12.35 -5.33 -11.07
CA LYS A 139 13.77 -5.31 -10.71
C LYS A 139 14.68 -5.04 -11.91
N SER A 140 14.38 -5.63 -13.06
CA SER A 140 15.14 -5.38 -14.29
C SER A 140 14.97 -3.93 -14.76
N ASN A 141 13.72 -3.47 -14.86
CA ASN A 141 13.41 -2.13 -15.38
C ASN A 141 13.92 -1.00 -14.47
N PHE A 142 13.80 -1.12 -13.15
CA PHE A 142 14.34 -0.12 -12.24
C PHE A 142 15.85 0.03 -12.42
N LYS A 143 16.59 -1.09 -12.50
CA LYS A 143 18.05 -1.05 -12.72
C LYS A 143 18.43 -0.43 -14.07
N LEU A 144 17.67 -0.72 -15.12
CA LEU A 144 17.92 -0.16 -16.45
C LEU A 144 17.71 1.37 -16.48
N HIS A 145 16.62 1.86 -15.88
CA HIS A 145 16.20 3.25 -16.05
C HIS A 145 16.74 4.22 -14.99
N ILE A 146 17.54 3.76 -14.02
CA ILE A 146 18.17 4.65 -13.02
C ILE A 146 19.25 5.53 -13.64
N ALA A 147 20.00 5.03 -14.61
CA ALA A 147 21.00 5.81 -15.31
C ALA A 147 20.37 6.87 -16.24
N ASP A 148 19.18 6.57 -16.77
CA ASP A 148 18.43 7.41 -17.71
C ASP A 148 17.43 8.34 -17.00
N ALA A 149 17.58 8.54 -15.69
CA ALA A 149 16.65 9.30 -14.83
C ALA A 149 16.65 10.83 -15.07
N THR A 150 16.87 11.26 -16.30
CA THR A 150 16.39 12.56 -16.77
C THR A 150 14.88 12.47 -16.93
N ALA A 151 14.13 13.27 -16.17
CA ALA A 151 12.68 13.37 -16.40
C ALA A 151 12.44 13.82 -17.84
N PHE A 152 11.47 13.18 -18.50
CA PHE A 152 11.21 13.37 -19.93
C PHE A 152 10.95 14.85 -20.27
N GLU A 153 10.38 15.63 -19.36
CA GLU A 153 10.18 17.08 -19.51
C GLU A 153 11.48 17.91 -19.59
N PHE A 154 12.61 17.41 -19.08
CA PHE A 154 13.91 18.09 -19.14
C PHE A 154 14.80 17.62 -20.30
N ALA A 155 14.44 16.51 -20.95
CA ALA A 155 15.15 15.99 -22.12
C ALA A 155 14.72 16.68 -23.44
N TYR A 156 13.64 17.45 -23.42
CA TYR A 156 13.20 18.22 -24.59
C TYR A 156 14.05 19.50 -24.74
N ASN A 157 15.14 19.41 -25.51
CA ASN A 157 15.90 20.59 -25.93
C ASN A 157 14.98 21.53 -26.73
N HIS A 158 14.71 22.70 -26.16
CA HIS A 158 14.03 23.80 -26.82
C HIS A 158 14.92 24.31 -27.96
N THR A 159 14.78 23.71 -29.14
CA THR A 159 15.30 24.30 -30.38
C THR A 159 14.18 25.18 -30.94
N ILE A 160 14.15 26.43 -30.53
CA ILE A 160 13.45 27.52 -31.24
C ILE A 160 14.50 28.54 -31.65
#